data_AF-A0A7H0GJ84-F1
#
_entry.id   AF-A0A7H0GJ84-F1
#
_cell.length_a   1.000
_cell.length_b   1.000
_cell.length_c   1.000
_cell.angle_alpha   90.00
_cell.angle_beta   90.00
_cell.angle_gamma   90.00
#
_symmetry.space_group_name_H-M   'P 1'
#
loop_
_entity.id
_entity.type
_entity.pdbx_description
1 polymer ?
#
loop_
_entity_poly.entity_id
_entity_poly.type
_entity_poly.pdbx_seq_one_letter_code
_entity_poly.pdbx_strand_id
1 'polypeptide(L)'
;MTKRIVAALMLCLTFILSACSGGAPNESDLKEALTNTMEAQGGKQAVDMFKDTIASTKLVGCKESKEGNGYVCDWTTDMGASSGRLVKSEKGWKIFQ
;
A
#
# COMPACT_ATOMS: atom_id res chain seq x y z
N MET A 1 -60.50 1.22 19.31
CA MET A 1 -59.17 0.68 19.66
C MET A 1 -58.15 1.40 18.78
N THR A 2 -57.41 2.37 19.34
CA THR A 2 -55.93 2.33 19.46
C THR A 2 -55.23 2.11 18.12
N LYS A 3 -54.28 2.91 17.64
CA LYS A 3 -53.24 3.74 18.24
C LYS A 3 -52.44 4.26 17.00
N ARG A 4 -51.88 5.48 17.01
CA ARG A 4 -50.41 5.71 17.00
C ARG A 4 -49.68 4.97 15.85
N ILE A 5 -48.83 5.54 15.00
CA ILE A 5 -47.72 6.47 15.23
C ILE A 5 -46.88 6.37 13.92
N VAL A 6 -46.41 7.52 13.39
CA VAL A 6 -45.01 7.80 12.99
C VAL A 6 -44.37 6.81 11.99
N ALA A 7 -44.11 7.23 10.76
CA ALA A 7 -42.82 7.77 10.30
C ALA A 7 -41.60 6.84 10.47
N ALA A 8 -40.73 6.89 9.45
CA ALA A 8 -39.35 6.41 9.43
C ALA A 8 -39.11 4.89 9.31
N LEU A 9 -38.54 4.52 8.17
CA LEU A 9 -37.60 3.42 7.97
C LEU A 9 -36.98 3.61 6.56
N MET A 10 -36.44 4.79 6.20
CA MET A 10 -35.03 5.15 6.42
C MET A 10 -34.26 4.19 7.34
N LEU A 11 -33.26 3.50 6.75
CA LEU A 11 -32.06 2.87 7.31
C LEU A 11 -31.89 1.43 6.80
N CYS A 12 -31.04 1.24 5.78
CA CYS A 12 -30.04 0.16 5.72
C CYS A 12 -29.30 0.15 4.36
N LEU A 13 -28.74 1.28 3.92
CA LEU A 13 -27.85 1.35 2.75
C LEU A 13 -26.43 1.81 3.15
N THR A 14 -26.00 1.44 4.36
CA THR A 14 -24.73 1.92 4.93
C THR A 14 -23.85 0.78 5.43
N PHE A 15 -23.55 -0.25 4.63
CA PHE A 15 -22.58 -1.27 5.08
C PHE A 15 -21.80 -2.00 3.97
N ILE A 16 -21.26 -1.30 2.95
CA ILE A 16 -20.21 -1.90 2.09
C ILE A 16 -19.09 -0.92 1.70
N LEU A 17 -18.63 -0.08 2.63
CA LEU A 17 -17.43 0.75 2.44
C LEU A 17 -16.18 0.22 3.15
N SER A 18 -16.21 -0.99 3.70
CA SER A 18 -15.06 -1.56 4.42
C SER A 18 -14.04 -2.32 3.54
N ALA A 19 -14.04 -2.11 2.21
CA ALA A 19 -13.03 -2.72 1.33
C ALA A 19 -12.26 -1.72 0.44
N CYS A 20 -12.43 -0.40 0.66
CA CYS A 20 -11.77 0.63 -0.15
C CYS A 20 -10.59 1.30 0.55
N SER A 21 -9.73 0.53 1.22
CA SER A 21 -8.42 0.99 1.67
C SER A 21 -7.28 0.32 0.90
N GLY A 22 -7.44 0.13 -0.42
CA GLY A 22 -6.39 -0.32 -1.34
C GLY A 22 -5.92 -1.76 -1.10
N GLY A 23 -6.07 -2.63 -2.09
CA GLY A 23 -5.57 -4.00 -2.00
C GLY A 23 -4.05 -4.09 -1.73
N ALA A 24 -3.56 -5.31 -1.56
CA ALA A 24 -2.13 -5.57 -1.43
C ALA A 24 -1.35 -4.85 -2.55
N PRO A 25 -0.18 -4.28 -2.26
CA PRO A 25 0.59 -3.54 -3.24
C PRO A 25 1.01 -4.46 -4.38
N ASN A 26 0.98 -3.92 -5.59
CA ASN A 26 1.47 -4.59 -6.79
C ASN A 26 2.91 -4.16 -7.11
N GLU A 27 3.48 -4.66 -8.21
CA GLU A 27 4.85 -4.31 -8.62
C GLU A 27 5.04 -2.80 -8.86
N SER A 28 4.03 -2.10 -9.38
CA SER A 28 4.09 -0.65 -9.58
C SER A 28 4.12 0.08 -8.25
N ASP A 29 3.30 -0.33 -7.29
CA ASP A 29 3.29 0.23 -5.92
C ASP A 29 4.65 0.01 -5.23
N LEU A 30 5.27 -1.16 -5.44
CA LEU A 30 6.62 -1.46 -4.94
C LEU A 30 7.68 -0.55 -5.57
N LYS A 31 7.65 -0.35 -6.89
CA LYS A 31 8.59 0.54 -7.60
C LYS A 31 8.42 1.99 -7.18
N GLU A 32 7.18 2.42 -6.97
CA GLU A 32 6.86 3.72 -6.37
C GLU A 32 7.44 3.83 -4.96
N ALA A 33 7.24 2.81 -4.11
CA ALA A 33 7.76 2.78 -2.75
C ALA A 33 9.29 2.87 -2.71
N LEU A 34 9.99 2.11 -3.56
CA LEU A 34 11.43 2.17 -3.70
C LEU A 34 11.89 3.57 -4.15
N THR A 35 11.23 4.14 -5.16
CA THR A 35 11.53 5.49 -5.66
C THR A 35 11.37 6.54 -4.57
N ASN A 36 10.22 6.54 -3.88
CA ASN A 36 9.92 7.48 -2.79
C ASN A 36 10.91 7.34 -1.64
N THR A 37 11.29 6.10 -1.29
CA THR A 37 12.26 5.82 -0.23
C THR A 37 13.66 6.29 -0.62
N MET A 38 14.09 6.09 -1.86
CA MET A 38 15.39 6.58 -2.36
C MET A 38 15.44 8.10 -2.46
N GLU A 39 14.39 8.74 -2.99
CA GLU A 39 14.30 10.20 -3.08
C GLU A 39 14.30 10.84 -1.68
N ALA A 40 13.61 10.23 -0.72
CA ALA A 40 13.60 10.73 0.66
C ALA A 40 14.98 10.65 1.34
N GLN A 41 15.83 9.68 0.95
CA GLN A 41 17.15 9.49 1.55
C GLN A 41 18.25 10.29 0.87
N GLY A 42 18.24 10.36 -0.47
CA GLY A 42 19.33 10.94 -1.26
C GLY A 42 18.88 11.88 -2.37
N GLY A 43 17.60 12.28 -2.37
CA GLY A 43 17.03 13.12 -3.41
C GLY A 43 16.95 12.43 -4.77
N LYS A 44 16.66 13.21 -5.81
CA LYS A 44 16.47 12.71 -7.18
C LYS A 44 17.73 12.04 -7.74
N GLN A 45 18.91 12.48 -7.32
CA GLN A 45 20.17 11.87 -7.76
C GLN A 45 20.27 10.39 -7.34
N ALA A 46 19.78 10.03 -6.15
CA ALA A 46 19.75 8.64 -5.71
C ALA A 46 18.75 7.81 -6.55
N VAL A 47 17.59 8.37 -6.89
CA VAL A 47 16.63 7.70 -7.79
C VAL A 47 17.27 7.43 -9.15
N ASP A 48 17.97 8.41 -9.72
CA ASP A 48 18.63 8.25 -11.02
C ASP A 48 19.74 7.20 -10.96
N MET A 49 20.51 7.15 -9.87
CA MET A 49 21.56 6.16 -9.65
C MET A 49 21.02 4.72 -9.55
N PHE A 50 19.85 4.54 -8.93
CA PHE A 50 19.23 3.22 -8.72
C PHE A 50 18.12 2.90 -9.72
N LYS A 51 17.94 3.70 -10.76
CA LYS A 51 16.82 3.58 -11.70
C LYS A 51 16.73 2.21 -12.35
N ASP A 52 17.86 1.65 -12.76
CA ASP A 52 17.90 0.34 -13.43
C ASP A 52 17.57 -0.80 -12.46
N THR A 53 18.05 -0.73 -11.22
CA THR A 53 17.68 -1.67 -10.15
C THR A 53 16.18 -1.58 -9.80
N ILE A 54 15.63 -0.36 -9.75
CA ILE A 54 14.18 -0.17 -9.53
C ILE A 54 13.40 -0.74 -10.72
N ALA A 55 13.86 -0.53 -11.95
CA ALA A 55 13.22 -1.07 -13.15
C ALA A 55 13.24 -2.60 -13.19
N SER A 56 14.35 -3.22 -12.78
CA SER A 56 14.55 -4.67 -12.71
C SER A 56 13.77 -5.35 -11.59
N THR A 57 13.23 -4.57 -10.64
CA THR A 57 12.50 -5.08 -9.49
C THR A 57 11.25 -5.87 -9.90
N LYS A 58 11.08 -7.06 -9.29
CA LYS A 58 9.94 -7.95 -9.44
C LYS A 58 9.35 -8.31 -8.10
N LEU A 59 8.04 -8.08 -7.95
CA LEU A 59 7.33 -8.47 -6.74
C LEU A 59 7.13 -9.99 -6.73
N VAL A 60 7.53 -10.64 -5.64
CA VAL A 60 7.32 -12.08 -5.42
C VAL A 60 5.97 -12.31 -4.73
N GLY A 61 5.69 -11.53 -3.69
CA GLY A 61 4.43 -11.62 -2.98
C GLY A 61 4.37 -10.66 -1.79
N CYS A 62 3.16 -10.42 -1.31
CA CYS A 62 2.91 -9.57 -0.14
C CYS A 62 1.95 -10.26 0.80
N LYS A 63 2.20 -10.11 2.10
CA LYS A 63 1.30 -10.52 3.19
C LYS A 63 1.01 -9.33 4.08
N GLU A 64 -0.19 -9.29 4.65
CA GLU A 64 -0.52 -8.25 5.62
C GLU A 64 0.44 -8.31 6.81
N SER A 65 0.90 -7.14 7.24
CA SER A 65 1.83 -7.01 8.37
C SER A 65 1.11 -7.32 9.67
N LYS A 66 1.72 -8.17 10.52
CA LYS A 66 1.22 -8.45 11.87
C LYS A 66 1.62 -7.38 12.90
N GLU A 67 2.61 -6.56 12.57
CA GLU A 67 3.29 -5.63 13.49
C GLU A 67 2.87 -4.17 13.25
N GLY A 68 1.73 -3.96 12.59
CA GLY A 68 1.21 -2.64 12.23
C GLY A 68 0.69 -2.58 10.80
N ASN A 69 0.25 -1.40 10.39
CA ASN A 69 -0.37 -1.15 9.09
C ASN A 69 0.58 -1.53 7.92
N GLY A 70 -0.01 -1.96 6.81
CA GLY A 70 0.70 -2.23 5.56
C GLY A 70 0.95 -3.70 5.29
N TYR A 71 1.86 -3.97 4.35
CA TYR A 71 2.15 -5.32 3.85
C TYR A 71 3.65 -5.59 3.90
N VAL A 72 4.05 -6.76 4.41
CA VAL A 72 5.42 -7.24 4.22
C VAL A 72 5.49 -7.89 2.85
N CYS A 73 6.32 -7.34 1.98
CA CYS A 73 6.49 -7.80 0.62
C CYS A 73 7.90 -8.34 0.41
N ASP A 74 7.98 -9.41 -0.36
CA ASP A 74 9.23 -9.98 -0.84
C ASP A 74 9.36 -9.64 -2.34
N TRP A 75 10.55 -9.26 -2.76
CA TRP A 75 10.84 -8.93 -4.15
C TRP A 75 12.24 -9.38 -4.55
N THR A 76 12.49 -9.41 -5.85
CA THR A 76 13.81 -9.67 -6.41
C THR A 76 14.25 -8.50 -7.27
N THR A 77 15.55 -8.25 -7.28
CA THR A 77 16.25 -7.39 -8.25
C THR A 77 17.32 -8.22 -8.96
N ASP A 78 18.02 -7.60 -9.90
CA ASP A 78 19.25 -8.13 -10.48
C ASP A 78 20.37 -8.37 -9.46
N MET A 79 20.28 -7.73 -8.29
CA MET A 79 21.24 -7.89 -7.19
C MET A 79 20.85 -8.99 -6.17
N GLY A 80 19.64 -9.55 -6.26
CA GLY A 80 19.18 -10.62 -5.39
C GLY A 80 17.77 -10.40 -4.82
N ALA A 81 17.41 -11.20 -3.81
CA ALA A 81 16.13 -11.11 -3.13
C ALA A 81 16.17 -10.11 -1.95
N SER A 82 15.05 -9.47 -1.67
CA SER A 82 14.88 -8.51 -0.57
C SER A 82 13.45 -8.55 -0.04
N SER A 83 13.27 -8.06 1.19
CA SER A 83 11.99 -7.99 1.87
C SER A 83 11.85 -6.68 2.63
N GLY A 84 10.62 -6.19 2.77
CA GLY A 84 10.34 -4.96 3.51
C GLY A 84 8.85 -4.68 3.66
N ARG A 85 8.51 -3.85 4.66
CA ARG A 85 7.12 -3.47 4.92
C ARG A 85 6.75 -2.25 4.09
N LEU A 86 5.77 -2.41 3.20
CA LEU A 86 5.19 -1.34 2.41
C LEU A 86 3.98 -0.75 3.13
N VAL A 87 4.00 0.55 3.34
CA VAL A 87 2.92 1.29 3.98
C VAL A 87 2.42 2.38 3.04
N LYS A 88 1.10 2.42 2.80
CA LYS A 88 0.47 3.47 2.00
C LYS A 88 0.30 4.72 2.84
N SER A 89 0.82 5.84 2.35
CA SER A 89 0.65 7.16 2.95
C SER A 89 -0.07 8.10 1.98
N GLU A 90 -0.37 9.33 2.42
CA GLU A 90 -0.94 10.38 1.55
C GLU A 90 -0.02 10.73 0.37
N LYS A 91 1.29 10.54 0.53
CA LYS A 91 2.31 10.80 -0.51
C LYS A 91 2.60 9.56 -1.36
N GLY A 92 1.76 8.53 -1.28
CA GLY A 92 1.96 7.26 -1.97
C GLY A 92 2.60 6.20 -1.07
N TRP A 93 3.04 5.11 -1.69
CA TRP A 93 3.65 3.99 -1.00
C TRP A 93 5.09 4.28 -0.58
N LYS A 94 5.51 3.69 0.55
CA LYS A 94 6.87 3.80 1.06
C LYS A 94 7.30 2.48 1.69
N ILE A 95 8.60 2.22 1.65
CA ILE A 95 9.21 1.16 2.46
C ILE A 95 9.43 1.71 3.85
N PHE A 96 8.83 1.06 4.84
CA PHE A 96 8.97 1.33 6.25
C PHE A 96 9.93 0.30 6.85
N GLN A 97 11.05 0.78 7.38
CA GLN A 97 12.01 -0.04 8.13
C GLN A 97 11.59 -0.17 9.58
#